data_AF-A0A7Y5KEI8-F1
#
_entry.id   AF-A0A7Y5KEI8-F1
#
_cell.length_a   1.000
_cell.length_b   1.000
_cell.length_c   1.000
_cell.angle_alpha   90.00
_cell.angle_beta   90.00
_cell.angle_gamma   90.00
#
_symmetry.space_group_name_H-M   'P 1'
#
loop_
_entity.id
_entity.type
_entity.pdbx_description
1 polymer ?
#
loop_
_entity_poly.entity_id
_entity_poly.type
_entity_poly.pdbx_seq_one_letter_code
_entity_poly.pdbx_strand_id
1 'polypeptide(L)'
;ALDLGSNKPKWKFDTQSLVRSSPALVDRTIYFGDAQGYLYALDAETGTEQWRFATEGVKFNPAEFGFDRCAIISSPAISGETVVFGGRDGFLYAVDRQTGKQKWRVDHEISWVISSPAIFNGTVFTGTSDGRFVQAVALDTGKERWRFSATETVWSSPAICDSFAYFGDGGGNVFAINHYTGVEKWRFKTRDRVFSSPVIAEGVVYIGSDDGHLYALSGATASTAPQKQPKRAVFWEASTGFNWFRFGVDEQIRDYFASEGYEKLDAQGLAQFMKDGIAKHTPSVVVFAACRVPATVIEDSSESALLRQYLNAGGKVVWLGAPPLAYKRDPKTDQVVALNFISPERIIGVHYLGNSAIGVGGWYRSSVTQDGVKWGLLPNWWMGGFAVDGDQVTTVLARDEQGRASAWVKNYGGPEGSGLVQLWHKRDRQEDLVAIKAVAEYGLR
;
A
#
# COMPACT_ATOMS: atom_id res chain seq x y z
N ALA A 1 30.63 12.54 19.01
CA ALA A 1 29.52 12.48 19.98
C ALA A 1 29.73 13.51 21.11
N LEU A 2 28.65 14.06 21.69
CA LEU A 2 28.71 14.95 22.86
C LEU A 2 28.24 14.22 24.12
N ASP A 3 28.87 14.50 25.24
CA ASP A 3 28.40 14.08 26.55
C ASP A 3 27.41 15.11 27.10
N LEU A 4 26.17 14.70 27.35
CA LEU A 4 25.08 15.62 27.76
C LEU A 4 25.28 16.17 29.18
N GLY A 5 26.08 15.51 30.03
CA GLY A 5 26.34 15.97 31.39
C GLY A 5 27.44 17.04 31.45
N SER A 6 28.50 16.88 30.66
CA SER A 6 29.67 17.75 30.65
C SER A 6 29.73 18.73 29.48
N ASN A 7 28.86 18.58 28.47
CA ASN A 7 28.87 19.30 27.20
C ASN A 7 30.21 19.21 26.43
N LYS A 8 31.05 18.22 26.74
CA LYS A 8 32.33 17.99 26.06
C LYS A 8 32.19 16.89 24.99
N PRO A 9 33.01 16.92 23.92
CA PRO A 9 33.08 15.81 22.99
C PRO A 9 33.55 14.52 23.68
N LYS A 10 32.79 13.43 23.53
CA LYS A 10 33.24 12.07 23.92
C LYS A 10 34.31 11.58 22.97
N TRP A 11 34.10 11.82 21.69
CA TRP A 11 35.03 11.49 20.60
C TRP A 11 34.66 12.31 19.36
N LYS A 12 35.63 12.42 18.44
CA LYS A 12 35.48 12.99 17.10
C LYS A 12 36.06 12.01 16.07
N PHE A 13 35.48 11.99 14.89
CA PHE A 13 35.94 11.20 13.75
C PHE A 13 36.24 12.16 12.59
N ASP A 14 37.35 11.94 11.89
CA ASP A 14 37.79 12.77 10.77
C ASP A 14 37.58 12.03 9.45
N THR A 15 36.53 12.40 8.72
CA THR A 15 36.19 11.87 7.38
C THR A 15 37.09 12.41 6.27
N GLN A 16 38.00 13.36 6.57
CA GLN A 16 38.72 14.15 5.56
C GLN A 16 37.79 14.99 4.66
N SER A 17 36.51 15.13 5.02
CA SER A 17 35.55 15.92 4.25
C SER A 17 34.35 16.45 5.05
N LEU A 18 33.56 17.33 4.42
CA LEU A 18 32.29 17.86 4.91
C LEU A 18 31.29 16.72 5.16
N VAL A 19 30.69 16.74 6.34
CA VAL A 19 29.54 15.90 6.69
C VAL A 19 28.30 16.77 6.72
N ARG A 20 27.33 16.46 5.84
CA ARG A 20 26.06 17.18 5.73
C ARG A 20 24.84 16.29 5.99
N SER A 21 25.01 14.97 5.95
CA SER A 21 23.99 14.02 6.34
C SER A 21 23.78 14.01 7.86
N SER A 22 22.55 13.78 8.30
CA SER A 22 22.30 13.48 9.71
C SER A 22 22.71 12.04 10.01
N PRO A 23 23.35 11.78 11.16
CA PRO A 23 23.70 10.42 11.54
C PRO A 23 22.45 9.60 11.91
N ALA A 24 22.39 8.36 11.46
CA ALA A 24 21.43 7.37 11.89
C ALA A 24 22.08 6.40 12.90
N LEU A 25 21.38 6.04 13.98
CA LEU A 25 21.90 5.17 15.04
C LEU A 25 20.97 3.96 15.22
N VAL A 26 21.53 2.75 15.16
CA VAL A 26 20.84 1.50 15.54
C VAL A 26 21.87 0.55 16.15
N ASP A 27 21.47 -0.24 17.16
CA ASP A 27 22.31 -1.27 17.78
C ASP A 27 23.77 -0.83 18.05
N ARG A 28 23.94 0.41 18.51
CA ARG A 28 25.26 1.01 18.82
C ARG A 28 26.17 1.29 17.62
N THR A 29 25.67 1.23 16.39
CA THR A 29 26.40 1.68 15.20
C THR A 29 25.79 2.94 14.62
N ILE A 30 26.63 3.94 14.33
CA ILE A 30 26.28 5.20 13.70
C ILE A 30 26.58 5.11 12.20
N TYR A 31 25.63 5.50 11.37
CA TYR A 31 25.74 5.55 9.91
C TYR A 31 25.60 6.98 9.41
N PHE A 32 26.51 7.45 8.57
CA PHE A 32 26.44 8.78 7.95
C PHE A 32 27.34 8.87 6.71
N GLY A 33 26.98 9.77 5.79
CA GLY A 33 27.71 10.03 4.56
C GLY A 33 28.50 11.34 4.57
N ASP A 34 29.59 11.39 3.80
CA ASP A 34 30.39 12.59 3.55
C ASP A 34 30.23 13.16 2.12
N ALA A 35 30.84 14.32 1.88
CA ALA A 35 30.81 14.98 0.58
C ALA A 35 31.68 14.31 -0.50
N GLN A 36 32.43 13.26 -0.16
CA GLN A 36 33.39 12.59 -1.06
C GLN A 36 32.80 11.30 -1.61
N GLY A 37 31.61 10.89 -1.13
CA GLY A 37 30.93 9.69 -1.58
C GLY A 37 31.17 8.49 -0.68
N TYR A 38 31.62 8.69 0.56
CA TYR A 38 31.77 7.61 1.54
C TYR A 38 30.61 7.58 2.54
N LEU A 39 29.98 6.41 2.68
CA LEU A 39 29.12 6.09 3.82
C LEU A 39 29.96 5.36 4.88
N TYR A 40 29.95 5.86 6.11
CA TYR A 40 30.67 5.28 7.24
C TYR A 40 29.73 4.56 8.18
N ALA A 41 30.25 3.52 8.82
CA ALA A 41 29.66 2.88 10.00
C ALA A 41 30.66 2.93 11.15
N LEU A 42 30.29 3.60 12.25
CA LEU A 42 31.16 3.76 13.42
C LEU A 42 30.53 3.16 14.67
N ASP A 43 31.34 2.64 15.57
CA ASP A 43 30.89 2.30 16.93
C ASP A 43 30.49 3.58 17.68
N ALA A 44 29.27 3.63 18.22
CA ALA A 44 28.69 4.83 18.82
C ALA A 44 29.38 5.26 20.12
N GLU A 45 29.99 4.34 20.86
CA GLU A 45 30.67 4.65 22.12
C GLU A 45 32.07 5.19 21.89
N THR A 46 32.81 4.60 20.95
CA THR A 46 34.24 4.85 20.76
C THR A 46 34.55 5.74 19.56
N GLY A 47 33.65 5.82 18.57
CA GLY A 47 33.87 6.52 17.31
C GLY A 47 34.80 5.77 16.36
N THR A 48 35.08 4.49 16.61
CA THR A 48 35.95 3.66 15.75
C THR A 48 35.21 3.24 14.48
N GLU A 49 35.87 3.31 13.33
CA GLU A 49 35.31 2.84 12.05
C GLU A 49 35.20 1.32 12.05
N GLN A 50 33.96 0.83 11.88
CA GLN A 50 33.67 -0.59 11.69
C GLN A 50 33.84 -0.96 10.21
N TRP A 51 33.28 -0.13 9.33
CA TRP A 51 33.45 -0.22 7.88
C TRP A 51 33.10 1.11 7.22
N ARG A 52 33.47 1.24 5.94
CA ARG A 52 32.99 2.29 5.05
C ARG A 52 32.67 1.74 3.66
N PHE A 53 31.70 2.36 3.00
CA PHE A 53 31.27 2.05 1.65
C PHE A 53 31.60 3.22 0.72
N ALA A 54 32.18 2.94 -0.44
CA ALA A 54 32.51 3.93 -1.46
C ALA A 54 31.48 3.85 -2.59
N THR A 55 30.79 4.96 -2.88
CA THR A 55 29.81 5.04 -3.98
C THR A 55 30.50 5.10 -5.35
N GLU A 56 29.75 5.18 -6.45
CA GLU A 56 30.35 5.52 -7.75
C GLU A 56 30.91 6.96 -7.75
N GLY A 57 30.32 7.83 -6.93
CA GLY A 57 30.72 9.23 -6.77
C GLY A 57 32.18 9.46 -6.41
N VAL A 58 32.85 8.55 -5.68
CA VAL A 58 34.29 8.68 -5.36
C VAL A 58 35.20 8.67 -6.60
N LYS A 59 34.70 8.16 -7.73
CA LYS A 59 35.44 8.12 -9.00
C LYS A 59 35.27 9.40 -9.82
N PHE A 60 34.28 10.23 -9.48
CA PHE A 60 33.99 11.45 -10.21
C PHE A 60 34.91 12.58 -9.76
N ASN A 61 35.31 13.38 -10.72
CA ASN A 61 36.00 14.64 -10.49
C ASN A 61 35.00 15.79 -10.70
N PRO A 62 34.49 16.44 -9.64
CA PRO A 62 33.51 17.53 -9.77
C PRO A 62 33.92 18.64 -10.74
N ALA A 63 35.22 18.88 -10.91
CA ALA A 63 35.73 19.89 -11.84
C ALA A 63 35.38 19.59 -13.31
N GLU A 64 35.20 18.31 -13.68
CA GLU A 64 34.81 17.90 -15.04
C GLU A 64 33.33 18.18 -15.35
N PHE A 65 32.49 18.26 -14.30
CA PHE A 65 31.05 18.48 -14.43
C PHE A 65 30.64 19.94 -14.16
N GLY A 66 31.49 20.70 -13.46
CA GLY A 66 31.17 22.05 -12.99
C GLY A 66 30.25 22.08 -11.77
N PHE A 67 29.96 20.92 -11.17
CA PHE A 67 29.17 20.76 -9.96
C PHE A 67 29.52 19.45 -9.24
N ASP A 68 29.15 19.36 -7.96
CA ASP A 68 29.42 18.19 -7.11
C ASP A 68 28.50 17.00 -7.46
N ARG A 69 29.13 15.88 -7.82
CA ARG A 69 28.49 14.57 -8.07
C ARG A 69 28.93 13.49 -7.08
N CYS A 70 29.71 13.84 -6.06
CA CYS A 70 30.29 12.86 -5.13
C CYS A 70 29.43 12.73 -3.88
N ALA A 71 28.90 13.86 -3.39
CA ALA A 71 28.40 13.93 -2.03
C ALA A 71 27.21 13.03 -1.70
N ILE A 72 27.26 12.48 -0.49
CA ILE A 72 26.13 11.87 0.21
C ILE A 72 25.60 12.91 1.19
N ILE A 73 24.59 13.66 0.75
CA ILE A 73 23.89 14.63 1.60
C ILE A 73 22.58 14.07 2.19
N SER A 74 22.08 12.97 1.63
CA SER A 74 20.92 12.27 2.19
C SER A 74 21.29 11.63 3.53
N SER A 75 20.36 11.66 4.49
CA SER A 75 20.54 10.96 5.76
C SER A 75 20.21 9.47 5.56
N PRO A 76 21.04 8.53 6.05
CA PRO A 76 20.78 7.11 5.88
C PRO A 76 19.48 6.68 6.58
N ALA A 77 18.71 5.81 5.93
CA ALA A 77 17.54 5.17 6.49
C ALA A 77 17.82 3.69 6.75
N ILE A 78 17.33 3.16 7.87
CA ILE A 78 17.70 1.82 8.34
C ILE A 78 16.43 1.00 8.57
N SER A 79 16.43 -0.24 8.07
CA SER A 79 15.39 -1.22 8.37
C SER A 79 15.98 -2.64 8.37
N GLY A 80 15.92 -3.30 9.53
CA GLY A 80 16.55 -4.59 9.76
C GLY A 80 18.04 -4.57 9.42
N GLU A 81 18.45 -5.46 8.50
CA GLU A 81 19.85 -5.62 8.07
C GLU A 81 20.23 -4.75 6.86
N THR A 82 19.46 -3.72 6.55
CA THR A 82 19.66 -2.89 5.36
C THR A 82 19.76 -1.41 5.75
N VAL A 83 20.82 -0.75 5.25
CA VAL A 83 20.98 0.71 5.28
C VAL A 83 20.79 1.25 3.86
N VAL A 84 19.91 2.24 3.70
CA VAL A 84 19.53 2.83 2.41
C VAL A 84 19.85 4.31 2.39
N PHE A 85 20.45 4.79 1.32
CA PHE A 85 20.85 6.20 1.17
C PHE A 85 20.98 6.56 -0.31
N GLY A 86 20.81 7.85 -0.62
CA GLY A 86 20.99 8.41 -1.96
C GLY A 86 22.26 9.25 -2.07
N GLY A 87 22.84 9.28 -3.27
CA GLY A 87 24.01 10.10 -3.61
C GLY A 87 23.74 11.12 -4.71
N ARG A 88 24.62 12.12 -4.82
CA ARG A 88 24.68 13.03 -5.99
C ARG A 88 25.29 12.38 -7.23
N ASP A 89 25.79 11.16 -7.09
CA ASP A 89 26.28 10.35 -8.20
C ASP A 89 25.16 9.81 -9.09
N GLY A 90 23.91 9.93 -8.64
CA GLY A 90 22.71 9.52 -9.38
C GLY A 90 22.12 8.20 -8.91
N PHE A 91 22.57 7.67 -7.76
CA PHE A 91 22.15 6.35 -7.30
C PHE A 91 21.44 6.40 -5.95
N LEU A 92 20.46 5.51 -5.81
CA LEU A 92 19.95 5.04 -4.52
C LEU A 92 20.62 3.70 -4.19
N TYR A 93 21.31 3.63 -3.06
CA TYR A 93 22.04 2.45 -2.62
C TYR A 93 21.32 1.77 -1.46
N ALA A 94 21.44 0.44 -1.41
CA ALA A 94 21.25 -0.33 -0.20
C ALA A 94 22.48 -1.18 0.10
N VAL A 95 22.94 -1.10 1.35
CA VAL A 95 24.08 -1.87 1.85
C VAL A 95 23.66 -2.72 3.04
N ASP A 96 24.37 -3.82 3.22
CA ASP A 96 24.27 -4.67 4.38
C ASP A 96 24.77 -3.93 5.62
N ARG A 97 23.96 -3.90 6.67
CA ARG A 97 24.20 -3.11 7.88
C ARG A 97 25.46 -3.54 8.63
N GLN A 98 25.79 -4.83 8.62
CA GLN A 98 26.91 -5.39 9.37
C GLN A 98 28.22 -5.28 8.60
N THR A 99 28.18 -5.47 7.29
CA THR A 99 29.38 -5.62 6.46
C THR A 99 29.66 -4.45 5.52
N GLY A 100 28.69 -3.56 5.33
CA GLY A 100 28.78 -2.46 4.37
C GLY A 100 28.73 -2.89 2.90
N LYS A 101 28.52 -4.19 2.61
CA LYS A 101 28.47 -4.71 1.24
C LYS A 101 27.19 -4.26 0.54
N GLN A 102 27.31 -3.82 -0.72
CA GLN A 102 26.15 -3.48 -1.54
C GLN A 102 25.21 -4.68 -1.68
N LYS A 103 23.93 -4.48 -1.36
CA LYS A 103 22.84 -5.42 -1.63
C LYS A 103 22.24 -5.16 -3.00
N TRP A 104 21.90 -3.91 -3.27
CA TRP A 104 21.39 -3.44 -4.56
C TRP A 104 21.67 -1.95 -4.74
N ARG A 105 21.52 -1.47 -5.97
CA ARG A 105 21.49 -0.03 -6.29
C ARG A 105 20.48 0.23 -7.40
N VAL A 106 19.89 1.41 -7.40
CA VAL A 106 19.00 1.90 -8.46
C VAL A 106 19.66 3.08 -9.13
N ASP A 107 19.73 3.04 -10.46
CA ASP A 107 20.32 4.08 -11.29
C ASP A 107 19.26 5.11 -11.69
N HIS A 108 19.47 6.37 -11.33
CA HIS A 108 18.67 7.54 -11.71
C HIS A 108 19.42 8.44 -12.69
N GLU A 109 20.42 7.88 -13.37
CA GLU A 109 21.26 8.48 -14.40
C GLU A 109 21.98 9.73 -13.90
N ILE A 110 21.55 10.90 -14.36
CA ILE A 110 22.17 12.17 -14.00
C ILE A 110 21.55 12.80 -12.75
N SER A 111 20.36 12.34 -12.34
CA SER A 111 19.56 13.00 -11.32
C SER A 111 20.04 12.67 -9.92
N TRP A 112 20.37 13.69 -9.13
CA TRP A 112 20.76 13.47 -7.74
C TRP A 112 19.63 12.87 -6.89
N VAL A 113 20.00 11.97 -5.98
CA VAL A 113 19.10 11.34 -4.99
C VAL A 113 19.45 11.90 -3.62
N ILE A 114 18.93 13.09 -3.31
CA ILE A 114 19.38 13.87 -2.15
C ILE A 114 18.35 13.96 -1.03
N SER A 115 17.08 13.64 -1.31
CA SER A 115 16.09 13.45 -0.27
C SER A 115 16.51 12.28 0.62
N SER A 116 16.38 12.42 1.94
CA SER A 116 16.63 11.28 2.83
C SER A 116 15.55 10.22 2.59
N PRO A 117 15.91 8.95 2.34
CA PRO A 117 14.90 7.92 2.08
C PRO A 117 13.98 7.71 3.28
N ALA A 118 12.71 7.44 3.03
CA ALA A 118 11.80 6.94 4.06
C ALA A 118 11.56 5.44 3.84
N ILE A 119 11.52 4.65 4.92
CA ILE A 119 11.24 3.21 4.84
C ILE A 119 9.97 2.89 5.62
N PHE A 120 9.00 2.25 4.95
CA PHE A 120 7.76 1.79 5.56
C PHE A 120 7.29 0.48 4.93
N ASN A 121 6.97 -0.53 5.74
CA ASN A 121 6.46 -1.84 5.31
C ASN A 121 7.22 -2.46 4.12
N GLY A 122 8.56 -2.51 4.22
CA GLY A 122 9.41 -3.09 3.17
C GLY A 122 9.47 -2.28 1.87
N THR A 123 9.07 -1.01 1.91
CA THR A 123 9.12 -0.07 0.78
C THR A 123 10.02 1.11 1.14
N VAL A 124 10.86 1.52 0.21
CA VAL A 124 11.70 2.71 0.30
C VAL A 124 11.08 3.80 -0.58
N PHE A 125 10.95 5.01 -0.05
CA PHE A 125 10.47 6.18 -0.78
C PHE A 125 11.58 7.21 -0.87
N THR A 126 11.81 7.74 -2.08
CA THR A 126 12.81 8.79 -2.31
C THR A 126 12.35 9.77 -3.39
N GLY A 127 12.67 11.04 -3.22
CA GLY A 127 12.58 12.08 -4.23
C GLY A 127 13.89 12.20 -5.03
N THR A 128 13.80 12.83 -6.19
CA THR A 128 14.94 13.09 -7.08
C THR A 128 15.02 14.56 -7.48
N SER A 129 16.24 15.03 -7.78
CA SER A 129 16.48 16.39 -8.24
C SER A 129 16.03 16.56 -9.70
N ASP A 130 16.92 16.32 -10.65
CA ASP A 130 16.70 16.58 -12.08
C ASP A 130 15.68 15.64 -12.72
N GLY A 131 15.48 14.47 -12.11
CA GLY A 131 14.44 13.52 -12.48
C GLY A 131 13.03 14.02 -12.15
N ARG A 132 12.88 14.92 -11.16
CA ARG A 132 11.59 15.53 -10.75
C ARG A 132 10.51 14.48 -10.45
N PHE A 133 10.86 13.41 -9.76
CA PHE A 133 9.89 12.40 -9.34
C PHE A 133 10.13 11.93 -7.91
N VAL A 134 9.07 11.38 -7.32
CA VAL A 134 9.16 10.48 -6.17
C VAL A 134 8.99 9.05 -6.66
N GLN A 135 9.75 8.14 -6.10
CA GLN A 135 9.68 6.71 -6.42
C GLN A 135 9.50 5.90 -5.15
N ALA A 136 8.79 4.78 -5.27
CA ALA A 136 8.81 3.70 -4.31
C ALA A 136 9.54 2.49 -4.88
N VAL A 137 10.49 1.94 -4.13
CA VAL A 137 11.19 0.69 -4.47
C VAL A 137 11.05 -0.33 -3.36
N ALA A 138 11.08 -1.62 -3.68
CA ALA A 138 11.10 -2.69 -2.68
C ALA A 138 12.44 -2.70 -1.92
N LEU A 139 12.39 -2.76 -0.58
CA LEU A 139 13.57 -2.67 0.29
C LEU A 139 14.58 -3.80 0.08
N ASP A 140 14.11 -4.97 -0.31
CA ASP A 140 14.91 -6.19 -0.47
C ASP A 140 15.67 -6.24 -1.80
N THR A 141 15.11 -5.64 -2.85
CA THR A 141 15.55 -5.84 -4.24
C THR A 141 15.86 -4.54 -4.99
N GLY A 142 15.40 -3.39 -4.49
CA GLY A 142 15.48 -2.12 -5.21
C GLY A 142 14.53 -2.03 -6.43
N LYS A 143 13.65 -3.02 -6.64
CA LYS A 143 12.70 -3.00 -7.77
C LYS A 143 11.67 -1.89 -7.58
N GLU A 144 11.46 -1.09 -8.63
CA GLU A 144 10.43 -0.06 -8.66
C GLU A 144 9.04 -0.67 -8.47
N ARG A 145 8.28 -0.12 -7.51
CA ARG A 145 6.86 -0.42 -7.31
C ARG A 145 5.98 0.58 -8.05
N TRP A 146 6.32 1.86 -7.94
CA TRP A 146 5.66 2.94 -8.66
C TRP A 146 6.58 4.17 -8.73
N ARG A 147 6.23 5.09 -9.62
CA ARG A 147 6.86 6.40 -9.79
C ARG A 147 5.79 7.48 -9.97
N PHE A 148 5.97 8.60 -9.27
CA PHE A 148 5.12 9.78 -9.37
C PHE A 148 5.92 10.97 -9.90
N SER A 149 5.53 11.53 -11.03
CA SER A 149 6.15 12.72 -11.59
C SER A 149 5.71 13.97 -10.82
N ALA A 150 6.63 14.59 -10.10
CA ALA A 150 6.45 15.88 -9.47
C ALA A 150 6.55 17.01 -10.52
N THR A 151 6.27 18.25 -10.13
CA THR A 151 6.36 19.37 -11.08
C THR A 151 7.78 19.89 -11.23
N GLU A 152 8.59 19.77 -10.17
CA GLU A 152 9.96 20.25 -10.08
C GLU A 152 10.80 19.34 -9.16
N THR A 153 12.03 19.75 -8.86
CA THR A 153 12.97 19.01 -8.02
C THR A 153 12.38 18.62 -6.66
N VAL A 154 12.58 17.37 -6.24
CA VAL A 154 12.07 16.85 -4.96
C VAL A 154 13.23 16.65 -4.00
N TRP A 155 13.58 17.71 -3.28
CA TRP A 155 14.61 17.68 -2.23
C TRP A 155 14.04 17.40 -0.84
N SER A 156 12.73 17.62 -0.68
CA SER A 156 11.98 17.28 0.52
C SER A 156 12.05 15.78 0.78
N SER A 157 12.43 15.37 2.00
CA SER A 157 12.42 13.96 2.40
C SER A 157 10.98 13.51 2.64
N PRO A 158 10.50 12.42 2.03
CA PRO A 158 9.12 11.99 2.21
C PRO A 158 8.78 11.65 3.67
N ALA A 159 7.62 12.08 4.16
CA ALA A 159 7.06 11.60 5.42
C ALA A 159 5.89 10.67 5.16
N ILE A 160 5.86 9.51 5.82
CA ILE A 160 4.82 8.50 5.63
C ILE A 160 3.90 8.50 6.86
N CYS A 161 2.59 8.59 6.64
CA CYS A 161 1.58 8.44 7.69
C CYS A 161 0.33 7.77 7.10
N ASP A 162 -0.24 6.83 7.85
CA ASP A 162 -1.37 5.99 7.42
C ASP A 162 -1.18 5.36 6.04
N SER A 163 -1.91 5.85 5.03
CA SER A 163 -1.91 5.37 3.65
C SER A 163 -1.21 6.33 2.69
N PHE A 164 -0.56 7.39 3.20
CA PHE A 164 -0.05 8.48 2.38
C PHE A 164 1.44 8.75 2.62
N ALA A 165 2.09 9.22 1.56
CA ALA A 165 3.39 9.85 1.56
C ALA A 165 3.21 11.35 1.28
N TYR A 166 3.87 12.18 2.07
CA TYR A 166 3.82 13.64 2.00
C TYR A 166 5.21 14.19 1.68
N PHE A 167 5.29 15.15 0.76
CA PHE A 167 6.54 15.79 0.36
C PHE A 167 6.28 17.13 -0.33
N GLY A 168 7.31 17.98 -0.34
CA GLY A 168 7.35 19.22 -1.11
C GLY A 168 8.20 19.12 -2.38
N ASP A 169 7.96 20.01 -3.34
CA ASP A 169 8.84 20.20 -4.50
C ASP A 169 9.33 21.64 -4.69
N GLY A 170 10.35 21.81 -5.52
CA GLY A 170 10.90 23.11 -5.93
C GLY A 170 9.96 23.96 -6.78
N GLY A 171 8.77 23.44 -7.11
CA GLY A 171 7.72 24.19 -7.75
C GLY A 171 6.87 24.94 -6.72
N GLY A 172 7.04 24.68 -5.42
CA GLY A 172 6.17 25.21 -4.39
C GLY A 172 4.90 24.38 -4.19
N ASN A 173 4.93 23.09 -4.49
CA ASN A 173 3.80 22.20 -4.24
C ASN A 173 4.08 21.34 -3.02
N VAL A 174 3.04 21.09 -2.24
CA VAL A 174 2.98 20.07 -1.20
C VAL A 174 2.03 18.98 -1.68
N PHE A 175 2.50 17.75 -1.75
CA PHE A 175 1.73 16.60 -2.23
C PHE A 175 1.34 15.68 -1.08
N ALA A 176 0.18 15.04 -1.24
CA ALA A 176 -0.16 13.80 -0.56
C ALA A 176 -0.47 12.75 -1.60
N ILE A 177 0.32 11.69 -1.64
CA ILE A 177 0.13 10.57 -2.56
C ILE A 177 -0.10 9.29 -1.77
N ASN A 178 -0.90 8.37 -2.28
CA ASN A 178 -1.06 7.05 -1.68
C ASN A 178 0.29 6.31 -1.74
N HIS A 179 0.84 5.90 -0.60
CA HIS A 179 2.18 5.32 -0.57
C HIS A 179 2.24 3.90 -1.15
N TYR A 180 1.11 3.21 -1.30
CA TYR A 180 1.05 1.89 -1.95
C TYR A 180 1.07 1.99 -3.48
N THR A 181 0.42 3.01 -4.04
CA THR A 181 0.14 3.09 -5.49
C THR A 181 0.82 4.25 -6.20
N GLY A 182 1.28 5.27 -5.46
CA GLY A 182 1.83 6.51 -6.02
C GLY A 182 0.77 7.48 -6.53
N VAL A 183 -0.52 7.18 -6.35
CA VAL A 183 -1.62 8.03 -6.85
C VAL A 183 -1.79 9.26 -5.95
N GLU A 184 -1.81 10.45 -6.55
CA GLU A 184 -2.08 11.70 -5.83
C GLU A 184 -3.50 11.71 -5.24
N LYS A 185 -3.59 12.05 -3.95
CA LYS A 185 -4.86 12.33 -3.27
C LYS A 185 -5.18 13.82 -3.31
N TRP A 186 -4.19 14.66 -3.01
CA TRP A 186 -4.33 16.11 -3.08
C TRP A 186 -2.97 16.79 -3.27
N ARG A 187 -3.02 18.05 -3.71
CA ARG A 187 -1.89 18.98 -3.76
C ARG A 187 -2.27 20.34 -3.19
N PHE A 188 -1.31 21.02 -2.56
CA PHE A 188 -1.43 22.39 -2.08
C PHE A 188 -0.29 23.23 -2.66
N LYS A 189 -0.59 24.46 -3.09
CA LYS A 189 0.37 25.37 -3.74
C LYS A 189 0.78 26.49 -2.79
N THR A 190 2.06 26.52 -2.43
CA THR A 190 2.72 27.65 -1.74
C THR A 190 3.15 28.71 -2.75
N ARG A 191 3.70 29.83 -2.28
CA ARG A 191 4.11 30.94 -3.16
C ARG A 191 5.53 30.79 -3.70
N ASP A 192 6.35 29.96 -3.07
CA ASP A 192 7.73 29.65 -3.46
C ASP A 192 8.08 28.19 -3.11
N ARG A 193 9.32 27.77 -3.38
CA ARG A 193 9.84 26.40 -3.25
C ARG A 193 9.54 25.76 -1.90
N VAL A 194 9.26 24.46 -1.90
CA VAL A 194 9.11 23.66 -0.68
C VAL A 194 10.20 22.60 -0.62
N PHE A 195 11.35 22.97 -0.05
CA PHE A 195 12.47 22.05 0.17
C PHE A 195 12.52 21.46 1.58
N SER A 196 11.80 22.04 2.54
CA SER A 196 11.68 21.44 3.88
C SER A 196 11.01 20.07 3.81
N SER A 197 11.41 19.18 4.72
CA SER A 197 10.74 17.89 4.89
C SER A 197 9.52 18.07 5.81
N PRO A 198 8.36 17.46 5.50
CA PRO A 198 7.18 17.56 6.34
C PRO A 198 7.36 16.84 7.68
N VAL A 199 6.71 17.35 8.72
CA VAL A 199 6.41 16.60 9.95
C VAL A 199 4.91 16.45 10.11
N ILE A 200 4.47 15.29 10.58
CA ILE A 200 3.05 14.95 10.69
C ILE A 200 2.75 14.74 12.17
N ALA A 201 1.80 15.50 12.69
CA ALA A 201 1.33 15.37 14.07
C ALA A 201 -0.18 15.57 14.09
N GLU A 202 -0.90 14.67 14.78
CA GLU A 202 -2.35 14.79 15.02
C GLU A 202 -3.19 15.04 13.76
N GLY A 203 -2.81 14.43 12.62
CA GLY A 203 -3.56 14.60 11.36
C GLY A 203 -3.26 15.88 10.59
N VAL A 204 -2.25 16.64 11.00
CA VAL A 204 -1.79 17.86 10.36
C VAL A 204 -0.38 17.67 9.78
N VAL A 205 -0.19 18.07 8.53
CA VAL A 205 1.14 18.15 7.90
C VAL A 205 1.69 19.55 8.12
N TYR A 206 2.87 19.64 8.75
CA TYR A 206 3.61 20.89 8.92
C TYR A 206 4.80 20.91 7.97
N ILE A 207 4.91 21.95 7.14
CA ILE A 207 5.99 22.05 6.15
C ILE A 207 6.36 23.50 5.85
N GLY A 208 7.66 23.79 5.82
CA GLY A 208 8.20 25.13 5.55
C GLY A 208 8.40 25.39 4.05
N SER A 209 8.17 26.64 3.64
CA SER A 209 8.32 27.13 2.26
C SER A 209 9.33 28.28 2.22
N ASP A 210 10.02 28.43 1.09
CA ASP A 210 10.94 29.55 0.82
C ASP A 210 10.20 30.90 0.71
N ASP A 211 8.86 30.90 0.67
CA ASP A 211 8.05 32.13 0.78
C ASP A 211 8.01 32.72 2.19
N GLY A 212 8.76 32.14 3.13
CA GLY A 212 8.89 32.59 4.51
C GLY A 212 7.81 32.08 5.46
N HIS A 213 6.95 31.15 5.03
CA HIS A 213 5.87 30.61 5.86
C HIS A 213 6.09 29.13 6.26
N LEU A 214 5.61 28.78 7.45
CA LEU A 214 5.33 27.42 7.87
C LEU A 214 3.84 27.14 7.64
N TYR A 215 3.54 26.13 6.82
CA TYR A 215 2.17 25.71 6.52
C TYR A 215 1.74 24.58 7.45
N ALA A 216 0.50 24.65 7.94
CA ALA A 216 -0.18 23.58 8.67
C ALA A 216 -1.39 23.13 7.84
N LEU A 217 -1.30 21.96 7.21
CA LEU A 217 -2.30 21.45 6.28
C LEU A 217 -3.07 20.30 6.94
N SER A 218 -4.36 20.52 7.18
CA SER A 218 -5.27 19.49 7.71
C SER A 218 -5.59 18.45 6.62
N GLY A 219 -5.63 17.17 7.01
CA GLY A 219 -5.92 16.06 6.09
C GLY A 219 -4.78 15.03 5.97
N ALA A 220 -3.87 15.00 6.95
CA ALA A 220 -2.82 14.00 7.05
C ALA A 220 -3.32 12.63 7.56
N THR A 221 -4.52 12.59 8.16
CA THR A 221 -5.21 11.37 8.59
C THR A 221 -6.70 11.47 8.27
N ALA A 222 -7.35 10.31 8.09
CA ALA A 222 -8.79 10.23 8.18
C ALA A 222 -9.22 10.65 9.59
N SER A 223 -10.24 11.51 9.66
CA SER A 223 -11.09 11.86 10.82
C SER A 223 -10.61 11.37 12.20
N THR A 224 -10.25 12.31 13.08
CA THR A 224 -9.91 12.13 14.51
C THR A 224 -11.11 11.73 15.40
N ALA A 225 -12.15 11.09 14.85
CA ALA A 225 -13.07 10.35 15.70
C ALA A 225 -12.30 9.18 16.35
N PRO A 226 -12.60 8.78 17.61
CA PRO A 226 -12.03 7.57 18.18
C PRO A 226 -12.40 6.39 17.29
N GLN A 227 -11.48 5.99 16.41
CA GLN A 227 -11.71 4.87 15.51
C GLN A 227 -11.71 3.61 16.33
N LYS A 228 -12.90 3.03 16.47
CA LYS A 228 -13.02 1.62 16.81
C LYS A 228 -12.15 0.87 15.80
N GLN A 229 -11.10 0.19 16.29
CA GLN A 229 -10.17 -0.51 15.41
C GLN A 229 -10.96 -1.37 14.42
N PRO A 230 -10.67 -1.25 13.11
CA PRO A 230 -11.42 -1.98 12.11
C PRO A 230 -11.32 -3.49 12.37
N LYS A 231 -12.47 -4.17 12.40
CA LYS A 231 -12.50 -5.63 12.55
C LYS A 231 -12.22 -6.29 11.20
N ARG A 232 -11.38 -7.32 11.22
CA ARG A 232 -10.92 -8.02 10.02
C ARG A 232 -11.15 -9.51 10.19
N ALA A 233 -11.79 -10.13 9.21
CA ALA A 233 -12.05 -11.54 9.23
C ALA A 233 -11.90 -12.19 7.85
N VAL A 234 -11.52 -13.46 7.86
CA VAL A 234 -11.56 -14.34 6.70
C VAL A 234 -12.55 -15.46 6.99
N PHE A 235 -13.59 -15.56 6.15
CA PHE A 235 -14.54 -16.65 6.23
C PHE A 235 -14.05 -17.85 5.41
N TRP A 236 -13.98 -19.01 6.05
CA TRP A 236 -13.63 -20.27 5.41
C TRP A 236 -14.29 -21.44 6.14
N GLU A 237 -14.87 -22.36 5.36
CA GLU A 237 -15.30 -23.67 5.84
C GLU A 237 -15.00 -24.70 4.76
N ALA A 238 -14.62 -25.91 5.18
CA ALA A 238 -14.40 -27.01 4.24
C ALA A 238 -15.69 -27.30 3.44
N SER A 239 -15.57 -27.29 2.11
CA SER A 239 -16.66 -27.67 1.22
C SER A 239 -16.61 -29.17 0.97
N THR A 240 -17.63 -29.91 1.38
CA THR A 240 -17.84 -31.31 0.96
C THR A 240 -18.54 -31.41 -0.40
N GLY A 241 -19.07 -30.28 -0.87
CA GLY A 241 -19.80 -30.12 -2.13
C GLY A 241 -18.97 -29.38 -3.18
N PHE A 242 -19.68 -28.70 -4.08
CA PHE A 242 -19.07 -27.94 -5.17
C PHE A 242 -18.18 -26.80 -4.64
N ASN A 243 -16.90 -26.85 -4.99
CA ASN A 243 -15.94 -25.78 -4.72
C ASN A 243 -15.30 -25.31 -6.03
N TRP A 244 -15.36 -24.00 -6.26
CA TRP A 244 -14.69 -23.38 -7.41
C TRP A 244 -13.19 -23.25 -7.17
N PHE A 245 -12.77 -23.10 -5.92
CA PHE A 245 -11.36 -23.17 -5.57
C PHE A 245 -10.90 -24.61 -5.74
N ARG A 246 -9.83 -24.79 -6.52
CA ARG A 246 -9.17 -26.07 -6.73
C ARG A 246 -7.81 -26.06 -6.07
N PHE A 247 -7.27 -27.25 -5.79
CA PHE A 247 -5.89 -27.42 -5.30
C PHE A 247 -5.59 -26.65 -3.99
N GLY A 248 -6.58 -26.49 -3.10
CA GLY A 248 -6.39 -25.85 -1.80
C GLY A 248 -6.21 -24.32 -1.83
N VAL A 249 -6.55 -23.66 -2.94
CA VAL A 249 -6.43 -22.19 -3.06
C VAL A 249 -7.26 -21.45 -2.01
N ASP A 250 -8.42 -21.98 -1.63
CA ASP A 250 -9.23 -21.46 -0.52
C ASP A 250 -8.50 -21.53 0.83
N GLU A 251 -7.83 -22.65 1.12
CA GLU A 251 -7.01 -22.79 2.32
C GLU A 251 -5.81 -21.83 2.30
N GLN A 252 -5.19 -21.64 1.14
CA GLN A 252 -4.09 -20.68 0.96
C GLN A 252 -4.55 -19.24 1.24
N ILE A 253 -5.73 -18.84 0.74
CA ILE A 253 -6.33 -17.53 1.02
C ILE A 253 -6.61 -17.40 2.53
N ARG A 254 -7.25 -18.40 3.14
CA ARG A 254 -7.52 -18.44 4.58
C ARG A 254 -6.25 -18.22 5.39
N ASP A 255 -5.21 -18.99 5.10
CA ASP A 255 -3.98 -18.98 5.90
C ASP A 255 -3.18 -17.69 5.71
N TYR A 256 -3.15 -17.15 4.50
CA TYR A 256 -2.56 -15.84 4.24
C TYR A 256 -3.25 -14.74 5.08
N PHE A 257 -4.58 -14.60 4.97
CA PHE A 257 -5.28 -13.56 5.72
C PHE A 257 -5.19 -13.75 7.23
N ALA A 258 -5.20 -15.00 7.71
CA ALA A 258 -4.97 -15.27 9.12
C ALA A 258 -3.56 -14.89 9.58
N SER A 259 -2.51 -15.12 8.77
CA SER A 259 -1.16 -14.64 9.08
C SER A 259 -1.05 -13.11 9.09
N GLU A 260 -1.93 -12.43 8.36
CA GLU A 260 -2.05 -10.96 8.33
C GLU A 260 -2.97 -10.41 9.44
N GLY A 261 -3.38 -11.26 10.41
CA GLY A 261 -4.15 -10.86 11.59
C GLY A 261 -5.66 -10.85 11.42
N TYR A 262 -6.21 -11.47 10.37
CA TYR A 262 -7.65 -11.62 10.19
C TYR A 262 -8.18 -12.79 11.03
N GLU A 263 -9.32 -12.58 11.70
CA GLU A 263 -10.01 -13.64 12.44
C GLU A 263 -10.56 -14.70 11.49
N LYS A 264 -10.28 -15.98 11.73
CA LYS A 264 -10.87 -17.08 10.96
C LYS A 264 -12.29 -17.31 11.43
N LEU A 265 -13.27 -17.22 10.55
CA LEU A 265 -14.68 -17.39 10.87
C LEU A 265 -15.28 -18.63 10.19
N ASP A 266 -16.03 -19.40 10.96
CA ASP A 266 -17.02 -20.36 10.47
C ASP A 266 -18.38 -19.67 10.24
N ALA A 267 -19.42 -20.43 9.89
CA ALA A 267 -20.75 -19.87 9.59
C ALA A 267 -21.41 -19.16 10.79
N GLN A 268 -21.15 -19.61 12.02
CA GLN A 268 -21.71 -18.99 13.23
C GLN A 268 -20.93 -17.74 13.60
N GLY A 269 -19.59 -17.82 13.54
CA GLY A 269 -18.68 -16.70 13.74
C GLY A 269 -18.93 -15.58 12.74
N LEU A 270 -19.19 -15.91 11.46
CA LEU A 270 -19.57 -14.93 10.43
C LEU A 270 -20.84 -14.17 10.80
N ALA A 271 -21.88 -14.90 11.22
CA ALA A 271 -23.14 -14.27 11.62
C ALA A 271 -22.95 -13.36 12.85
N GLN A 272 -22.17 -13.81 13.84
CA GLN A 272 -21.88 -12.99 15.02
C GLN A 272 -21.05 -11.75 14.66
N PHE A 273 -20.04 -11.90 13.80
CA PHE A 273 -19.21 -10.80 13.31
C PHE A 273 -20.03 -9.73 12.60
N MET A 274 -20.95 -10.14 11.71
CA MET A 274 -21.85 -9.22 11.01
C MET A 274 -22.81 -8.51 11.97
N LYS A 275 -23.42 -9.23 12.93
CA LYS A 275 -24.29 -8.63 13.96
C LYS A 275 -23.53 -7.60 14.81
N ASP A 276 -22.30 -7.94 15.21
CA ASP A 276 -21.40 -7.04 15.93
C ASP A 276 -21.08 -5.78 15.12
N GLY A 277 -20.76 -5.94 13.83
CA GLY A 277 -20.48 -4.84 12.90
C GLY A 277 -21.65 -3.87 12.77
N ILE A 278 -22.86 -4.41 12.62
CA ILE A 278 -24.11 -3.63 12.57
C ILE A 278 -24.33 -2.89 13.90
N ALA A 279 -24.34 -3.61 15.02
CA ALA A 279 -24.68 -3.03 16.32
C ALA A 279 -23.67 -1.97 16.80
N LYS A 280 -22.39 -2.16 16.46
CA LYS A 280 -21.30 -1.28 16.93
C LYS A 280 -20.92 -0.22 15.91
N HIS A 281 -21.46 -0.25 14.69
CA HIS A 281 -21.03 0.59 13.55
C HIS A 281 -19.49 0.64 13.42
N THR A 282 -18.84 -0.52 13.61
CA THR A 282 -17.37 -0.61 13.56
C THR A 282 -16.97 -0.90 12.12
N PRO A 283 -16.05 -0.12 11.52
CA PRO A 283 -15.49 -0.45 10.22
C PRO A 283 -15.04 -1.90 10.20
N SER A 284 -15.52 -2.68 9.24
CA SER A 284 -15.30 -4.13 9.26
C SER A 284 -15.25 -4.71 7.87
N VAL A 285 -14.43 -5.74 7.70
CA VAL A 285 -14.27 -6.45 6.44
C VAL A 285 -14.23 -7.96 6.66
N VAL A 286 -14.94 -8.67 5.78
CA VAL A 286 -14.85 -10.12 5.66
C VAL A 286 -14.35 -10.47 4.26
N VAL A 287 -13.23 -11.18 4.19
CA VAL A 287 -12.74 -11.81 2.95
C VAL A 287 -13.30 -13.21 2.86
N PHE A 288 -13.96 -13.55 1.77
CA PHE A 288 -14.50 -14.90 1.56
C PHE A 288 -13.48 -15.78 0.86
N ALA A 289 -12.85 -16.66 1.63
CA ALA A 289 -12.09 -17.79 1.13
C ALA A 289 -13.02 -19.00 0.86
N ALA A 290 -14.25 -18.76 0.44
CA ALA A 290 -15.25 -19.79 0.16
C ALA A 290 -16.17 -19.35 -0.98
N CYS A 291 -16.67 -20.31 -1.76
CA CYS A 291 -17.59 -20.04 -2.88
C CYS A 291 -19.06 -20.23 -2.49
N ARG A 292 -19.39 -19.95 -1.23
CA ARG A 292 -20.73 -20.06 -0.68
C ARG A 292 -20.97 -19.00 0.39
N VAL A 293 -22.20 -18.55 0.46
CA VAL A 293 -22.69 -17.73 1.58
C VAL A 293 -23.48 -18.68 2.49
N PRO A 294 -23.13 -18.81 3.78
CA PRO A 294 -23.82 -19.75 4.66
C PRO A 294 -25.25 -19.28 4.95
N ALA A 295 -26.16 -20.24 5.15
CA ALA A 295 -27.57 -19.97 5.48
C ALA A 295 -27.75 -19.11 6.73
N THR A 296 -26.76 -19.06 7.62
CA THR A 296 -26.77 -18.24 8.84
C THR A 296 -26.78 -16.73 8.57
N VAL A 297 -26.44 -16.28 7.35
CA VAL A 297 -26.39 -14.85 6.99
C VAL A 297 -27.28 -14.48 5.81
N ILE A 298 -28.07 -15.42 5.30
CA ILE A 298 -29.00 -15.22 4.18
C ILE A 298 -30.39 -15.68 4.59
N GLU A 299 -31.40 -14.93 4.17
CA GLU A 299 -32.81 -15.28 4.29
C GLU A 299 -33.50 -14.99 2.95
N ASP A 300 -34.67 -15.58 2.72
CA ASP A 300 -35.38 -15.41 1.45
C ASP A 300 -35.82 -13.96 1.19
N SER A 301 -35.96 -13.11 2.21
CA SER A 301 -36.25 -11.66 2.06
C SER A 301 -34.99 -10.80 1.93
N SER A 302 -34.99 -9.89 0.94
CA SER A 302 -33.85 -9.09 0.47
C SER A 302 -33.17 -8.25 1.56
N GLU A 303 -33.94 -7.49 2.33
CA GLU A 303 -33.42 -6.55 3.33
C GLU A 303 -33.31 -7.15 4.73
N SER A 304 -33.97 -8.29 4.99
CA SER A 304 -33.85 -8.98 6.29
C SER A 304 -32.59 -9.84 6.36
N ALA A 305 -32.04 -10.26 5.22
CA ALA A 305 -30.80 -11.03 5.17
C ALA A 305 -29.68 -10.28 5.89
N LEU A 306 -29.07 -10.94 6.88
CA LEU A 306 -28.01 -10.36 7.70
C LEU A 306 -26.83 -9.84 6.88
N LEU A 307 -26.47 -10.54 5.79
CA LEU A 307 -25.48 -10.06 4.82
C LEU A 307 -25.85 -8.67 4.27
N ARG A 308 -27.11 -8.49 3.87
CA ARG A 308 -27.58 -7.21 3.32
C ARG A 308 -27.63 -6.12 4.40
N GLN A 309 -28.09 -6.44 5.61
CA GLN A 309 -28.08 -5.50 6.74
C GLN A 309 -26.65 -5.05 7.08
N TYR A 310 -25.69 -5.97 7.06
CA TYR A 310 -24.29 -5.68 7.30
C TYR A 310 -23.70 -4.75 6.24
N LEU A 311 -23.99 -5.00 4.96
CA LEU A 311 -23.56 -4.13 3.86
C LEU A 311 -24.19 -2.74 3.95
N ASN A 312 -25.49 -2.64 4.26
CA ASN A 312 -26.19 -1.36 4.47
C ASN A 312 -25.60 -0.58 5.67
N ALA A 313 -25.11 -1.28 6.69
CA ALA A 313 -24.48 -0.67 7.86
C ALA A 313 -23.02 -0.20 7.61
N GLY A 314 -22.52 -0.29 6.38
CA GLY A 314 -21.15 0.10 6.02
C GLY A 314 -20.12 -1.02 6.19
N GLY A 315 -20.56 -2.26 6.40
CA GLY A 315 -19.69 -3.43 6.37
C GLY A 315 -19.14 -3.69 4.98
N LYS A 316 -17.96 -4.32 4.92
CA LYS A 316 -17.33 -4.72 3.65
C LYS A 316 -17.26 -6.24 3.51
N VAL A 317 -17.56 -6.72 2.30
CA VAL A 317 -17.34 -8.11 1.88
C VAL A 317 -16.45 -8.13 0.64
N VAL A 318 -15.34 -8.84 0.71
CA VAL A 318 -14.52 -9.15 -0.46
C VAL A 318 -14.81 -10.56 -0.91
N TRP A 319 -15.51 -10.66 -2.04
CA TRP A 319 -15.94 -11.92 -2.60
C TRP A 319 -15.02 -12.36 -3.74
N LEU A 320 -14.46 -13.54 -3.55
CA LEU A 320 -13.48 -14.15 -4.45
C LEU A 320 -14.09 -15.33 -5.23
N GLY A 321 -15.35 -15.68 -5.01
CA GLY A 321 -15.99 -16.81 -5.67
C GLY A 321 -16.68 -16.45 -6.98
N ALA A 322 -17.32 -17.44 -7.60
CA ALA A 322 -18.30 -17.22 -8.66
C ALA A 322 -19.48 -16.41 -8.09
N PRO A 323 -20.39 -15.87 -8.92
CA PRO A 323 -21.41 -14.92 -8.47
C PRO A 323 -22.06 -15.33 -7.13
N PRO A 324 -21.94 -14.51 -6.07
CA PRO A 324 -22.51 -14.81 -4.78
C PRO A 324 -24.00 -15.05 -4.92
N LEU A 325 -24.52 -16.06 -4.24
CA LEU A 325 -25.94 -16.44 -4.21
C LEU A 325 -26.50 -17.01 -5.54
N ALA A 326 -25.69 -17.12 -6.60
CA ALA A 326 -26.15 -17.61 -7.89
C ALA A 326 -26.31 -19.13 -7.98
N TYR A 327 -25.88 -19.87 -6.96
CA TYR A 327 -25.88 -21.33 -6.94
C TYR A 327 -26.73 -21.83 -5.78
N LYS A 328 -27.89 -22.43 -6.10
CA LYS A 328 -28.73 -23.09 -5.12
C LYS A 328 -28.07 -24.41 -4.71
N ARG A 329 -27.85 -24.58 -3.41
CA ARG A 329 -27.22 -25.78 -2.84
C ARG A 329 -28.21 -26.62 -2.07
N ASP A 330 -28.02 -27.93 -2.08
CA ASP A 330 -28.72 -28.85 -1.20
C ASP A 330 -28.17 -28.69 0.25
N PRO A 331 -29.03 -28.42 1.25
CA PRO A 331 -28.57 -28.17 2.62
C PRO A 331 -27.86 -29.35 3.30
N LYS A 332 -28.06 -30.60 2.83
CA LYS A 332 -27.49 -31.80 3.43
C LYS A 332 -26.16 -32.20 2.79
N THR A 333 -26.04 -32.01 1.48
CA THR A 333 -24.89 -32.48 0.69
C THR A 333 -23.97 -31.36 0.22
N ASP A 334 -24.41 -30.10 0.33
CA ASP A 334 -23.73 -28.89 -0.17
C ASP A 334 -23.49 -28.89 -1.70
N GLN A 335 -24.08 -29.84 -2.42
CA GLN A 335 -24.03 -29.93 -3.88
C GLN A 335 -24.91 -28.87 -4.53
N VAL A 336 -24.46 -28.34 -5.67
CA VAL A 336 -25.26 -27.41 -6.47
C VAL A 336 -26.39 -28.17 -7.15
N VAL A 337 -27.62 -27.78 -6.89
CA VAL A 337 -28.83 -28.39 -7.47
C VAL A 337 -29.46 -27.54 -8.57
N ALA A 338 -29.21 -26.23 -8.58
CA ALA A 338 -29.70 -25.32 -9.63
C ALA A 338 -28.93 -24.00 -9.63
N LEU A 339 -28.99 -23.27 -10.75
CA LEU A 339 -28.62 -21.85 -10.79
C LEU A 339 -29.80 -20.99 -10.32
N ASN A 340 -29.51 -19.85 -9.69
CA ASN A 340 -30.49 -18.93 -9.17
C ASN A 340 -30.00 -17.48 -9.29
N PHE A 341 -30.35 -16.81 -10.39
CA PHE A 341 -29.97 -15.40 -10.59
C PHE A 341 -30.96 -14.41 -9.95
N ILE A 342 -32.07 -14.88 -9.40
CA ILE A 342 -33.05 -14.06 -8.68
C ILE A 342 -32.51 -13.66 -7.30
N SER A 343 -31.87 -14.58 -6.58
CA SER A 343 -31.34 -14.27 -5.23
C SER A 343 -30.26 -13.20 -5.21
N PRO A 344 -29.26 -13.19 -6.11
CA PRO A 344 -28.31 -12.07 -6.21
C PRO A 344 -28.99 -10.73 -6.47
N GLU A 345 -29.90 -10.66 -7.45
CA GLU A 345 -30.63 -9.43 -7.74
C GLU A 345 -31.46 -8.96 -6.54
N ARG A 346 -32.15 -9.89 -5.88
CA ARG A 346 -32.98 -9.59 -4.70
C ARG A 346 -32.15 -9.14 -3.50
N ILE A 347 -31.08 -9.85 -3.13
CA ILE A 347 -30.37 -9.64 -1.86
C ILE A 347 -29.27 -8.57 -2.02
N ILE A 348 -28.48 -8.63 -3.10
CA ILE A 348 -27.36 -7.71 -3.33
C ILE A 348 -27.66 -6.68 -4.43
N GLY A 349 -28.82 -6.73 -5.08
CA GLY A 349 -29.18 -5.74 -6.10
C GLY A 349 -28.35 -5.85 -7.37
N VAL A 350 -27.74 -7.00 -7.66
CA VAL A 350 -26.88 -7.20 -8.83
C VAL A 350 -27.50 -8.21 -9.75
N HIS A 351 -27.80 -7.78 -10.96
CA HIS A 351 -28.29 -8.64 -12.03
C HIS A 351 -27.10 -9.13 -12.87
N TYR A 352 -26.87 -10.45 -12.83
CA TYR A 352 -25.86 -11.09 -13.67
C TYR A 352 -26.47 -11.45 -15.03
N LEU A 353 -25.80 -11.05 -16.10
CA LEU A 353 -26.26 -11.27 -17.46
C LEU A 353 -26.22 -12.75 -17.84
N GLY A 354 -27.39 -13.40 -17.99
CA GLY A 354 -27.53 -14.71 -18.62
C GLY A 354 -27.99 -15.85 -17.71
N ASN A 355 -28.75 -16.79 -18.27
CA ASN A 355 -29.39 -17.90 -17.55
C ASN A 355 -28.52 -19.16 -17.45
N SER A 356 -27.24 -19.11 -17.82
CA SER A 356 -26.35 -20.27 -17.74
C SER A 356 -24.90 -19.88 -17.46
N ALA A 357 -24.19 -20.69 -16.68
CA ALA A 357 -22.76 -20.53 -16.43
C ALA A 357 -21.91 -20.55 -17.73
N ILE A 358 -22.49 -20.95 -18.86
CA ILE A 358 -21.83 -20.98 -20.18
C ILE A 358 -21.99 -19.63 -20.92
N GLY A 359 -23.08 -18.90 -20.72
CA GLY A 359 -23.27 -17.54 -21.29
C GLY A 359 -22.50 -16.44 -20.56
N VAL A 360 -22.02 -16.72 -19.33
CA VAL A 360 -21.31 -15.78 -18.45
C VAL A 360 -19.92 -16.27 -18.00
N GLY A 361 -19.56 -17.52 -18.31
CA GLY A 361 -18.36 -18.21 -17.79
C GLY A 361 -17.16 -18.23 -18.71
N GLY A 362 -17.03 -17.24 -19.59
CA GLY A 362 -15.82 -17.00 -20.36
C GLY A 362 -14.77 -16.31 -19.49
N TRP A 363 -13.52 -16.75 -19.60
CA TRP A 363 -12.41 -15.94 -19.13
C TRP A 363 -12.15 -14.82 -20.13
N TYR A 364 -12.80 -13.67 -19.93
CA TYR A 364 -12.58 -12.50 -20.77
C TYR A 364 -11.33 -11.75 -20.35
N ARG A 365 -10.64 -11.14 -21.32
CA ARG A 365 -9.58 -10.19 -21.01
C ARG A 365 -10.18 -8.95 -20.40
N SER A 366 -9.72 -8.60 -19.20
CA SER A 366 -10.07 -7.34 -18.56
C SER A 366 -8.86 -6.43 -18.39
N SER A 367 -9.14 -5.13 -18.36
CA SER A 367 -8.19 -4.07 -18.02
C SER A 367 -8.62 -3.40 -16.72
N VAL A 368 -7.66 -3.25 -15.81
CA VAL A 368 -7.87 -2.56 -14.53
C VAL A 368 -8.07 -1.06 -14.79
N THR A 369 -9.10 -0.48 -14.18
CA THR A 369 -9.39 0.96 -14.30
C THR A 369 -8.50 1.77 -13.33
N GLN A 370 -8.50 3.10 -13.46
CA GLN A 370 -7.83 3.97 -12.48
C GLN A 370 -8.39 3.78 -11.06
N ASP A 371 -9.71 3.57 -10.93
CA ASP A 371 -10.32 3.22 -9.65
C ASP A 371 -9.85 1.86 -9.16
N GLY A 372 -9.71 0.87 -10.04
CA GLY A 372 -9.11 -0.42 -9.71
C GLY A 372 -7.72 -0.27 -9.10
N VAL A 373 -6.85 0.52 -9.73
CA VAL A 373 -5.51 0.82 -9.20
C VAL A 373 -5.60 1.54 -7.87
N LYS A 374 -6.50 2.53 -7.72
CA LYS A 374 -6.73 3.26 -6.46
C LYS A 374 -7.13 2.31 -5.32
N TRP A 375 -7.92 1.28 -5.62
CA TRP A 375 -8.32 0.23 -4.68
C TRP A 375 -7.24 -0.84 -4.45
N GLY A 376 -6.11 -0.80 -5.17
CA GLY A 376 -4.97 -1.71 -4.97
C GLY A 376 -4.85 -2.86 -5.98
N LEU A 377 -5.65 -2.85 -7.05
CA LEU A 377 -5.48 -3.80 -8.15
C LEU A 377 -4.21 -3.49 -8.96
N LEU A 378 -3.49 -4.53 -9.39
CA LEU A 378 -2.31 -4.38 -10.24
C LEU A 378 -2.70 -3.96 -11.68
N PRO A 379 -2.02 -3.02 -12.34
CA PRO A 379 -2.42 -2.54 -13.67
C PRO A 379 -2.50 -3.63 -14.77
N ASN A 380 -1.61 -4.62 -14.69
CA ASN A 380 -1.52 -5.71 -15.67
C ASN A 380 -2.33 -6.96 -15.25
N TRP A 381 -3.24 -6.82 -14.30
CA TRP A 381 -3.98 -7.94 -13.72
C TRP A 381 -5.10 -8.40 -14.65
N TRP A 382 -5.18 -9.72 -14.90
CA TRP A 382 -6.15 -10.30 -15.83
C TRP A 382 -7.34 -10.89 -15.09
N MET A 383 -8.41 -10.11 -14.91
CA MET A 383 -9.66 -10.59 -14.32
C MET A 383 -10.60 -11.06 -15.42
N GLY A 384 -11.39 -12.13 -15.22
CA GLY A 384 -12.16 -12.67 -16.33
C GLY A 384 -13.26 -13.64 -15.95
N GLY A 385 -14.50 -13.14 -15.85
CA GLY A 385 -15.72 -13.92 -15.68
C GLY A 385 -16.83 -13.13 -14.99
N PHE A 386 -18.10 -13.44 -15.32
CA PHE A 386 -19.28 -12.92 -14.62
C PHE A 386 -19.40 -11.39 -14.53
N ALA A 387 -19.03 -10.70 -15.61
CA ALA A 387 -19.16 -9.25 -15.69
C ALA A 387 -20.63 -8.81 -15.64
N VAL A 388 -20.86 -7.61 -15.11
CA VAL A 388 -22.19 -6.98 -14.98
C VAL A 388 -22.19 -5.62 -15.67
N ASP A 389 -23.37 -5.07 -15.90
CA ASP A 389 -23.49 -3.71 -16.43
C ASP A 389 -22.94 -2.71 -15.40
N GLY A 390 -22.12 -1.77 -15.88
CA GLY A 390 -21.37 -0.87 -15.01
C GLY A 390 -22.22 0.15 -14.26
N ASP A 391 -23.46 0.37 -14.69
CA ASP A 391 -24.44 1.25 -14.04
C ASP A 391 -25.06 0.63 -12.78
N GLN A 392 -25.00 -0.69 -12.63
CA GLN A 392 -25.52 -1.40 -11.46
C GLN A 392 -24.60 -1.30 -10.23
N VAL A 393 -23.36 -0.87 -10.43
CA VAL A 393 -22.29 -0.89 -9.42
C VAL A 393 -21.76 0.52 -9.16
N THR A 394 -21.23 0.75 -7.97
CA THR A 394 -20.73 2.06 -7.55
C THR A 394 -19.37 2.37 -8.14
N THR A 395 -18.52 1.36 -8.28
CA THR A 395 -17.16 1.52 -8.79
C THR A 395 -16.80 0.36 -9.68
N VAL A 396 -16.35 0.64 -10.90
CA VAL A 396 -15.85 -0.35 -11.84
C VAL A 396 -14.34 -0.46 -11.66
N LEU A 397 -13.87 -1.56 -11.08
CA LEU A 397 -12.45 -1.79 -10.81
C LEU A 397 -11.71 -2.37 -12.02
N ALA A 398 -12.41 -3.09 -12.89
CA ALA A 398 -11.90 -3.49 -14.20
C ALA A 398 -13.03 -3.64 -15.21
N ARG A 399 -12.67 -3.46 -16.49
CA ARG A 399 -13.58 -3.66 -17.62
C ARG A 399 -13.15 -4.85 -18.45
N ASP A 400 -14.09 -5.69 -18.85
CA ASP A 400 -13.83 -6.72 -19.87
C ASP A 400 -13.73 -6.11 -21.27
N GLU A 401 -13.39 -6.94 -22.26
CA GLU A 401 -13.30 -6.56 -23.68
C GLU A 401 -14.62 -6.01 -24.28
N GLN A 402 -15.75 -6.21 -23.61
CA GLN A 402 -17.07 -5.69 -24.00
C GLN A 402 -17.43 -4.42 -23.22
N GLY A 403 -16.52 -3.90 -22.38
CA GLY A 403 -16.69 -2.68 -21.59
C GLY A 403 -17.46 -2.87 -20.28
N ARG A 404 -17.89 -4.09 -19.96
CA ARG A 404 -18.69 -4.43 -18.77
C ARG A 404 -17.81 -4.51 -17.53
N ALA A 405 -18.39 -4.34 -16.35
CA ALA A 405 -17.67 -4.39 -15.09
C ALA A 405 -17.34 -5.84 -14.70
N SER A 406 -16.08 -6.26 -14.91
CA SER A 406 -15.60 -7.62 -14.59
C SER A 406 -15.03 -7.75 -13.19
N ALA A 407 -14.70 -6.62 -12.56
CA ALA A 407 -14.54 -6.49 -11.13
C ALA A 407 -15.10 -5.16 -10.68
N TRP A 408 -15.73 -5.15 -9.52
CA TRP A 408 -16.56 -4.02 -9.13
C TRP A 408 -16.81 -3.97 -7.65
N VAL A 409 -17.24 -2.79 -7.23
CA VAL A 409 -17.73 -2.49 -5.88
C VAL A 409 -19.16 -2.02 -6.00
N LYS A 410 -20.05 -2.60 -5.20
CA LYS A 410 -21.39 -2.05 -4.95
C LYS A 410 -21.46 -1.57 -3.51
N ASN A 411 -21.56 -0.26 -3.34
CA ASN A 411 -21.78 0.41 -2.07
C ASN A 411 -23.29 0.53 -1.78
N TYR A 412 -23.67 0.40 -0.52
CA TYR A 412 -25.07 0.37 -0.09
C TYR A 412 -25.43 1.55 0.82
N GLY A 413 -24.84 2.72 0.55
CA GLY A 413 -25.00 3.94 1.36
C GLY A 413 -23.99 4.09 2.50
N GLY A 414 -22.99 3.20 2.56
CA GLY A 414 -21.89 3.25 3.53
C GLY A 414 -20.74 4.17 3.10
N PRO A 415 -19.72 4.38 3.95
CA PRO A 415 -18.56 5.20 3.61
C PRO A 415 -17.77 4.65 2.40
N GLU A 416 -16.95 5.50 1.77
CA GLU A 416 -16.05 5.07 0.69
C GLU A 416 -15.21 3.87 1.15
N GLY A 417 -15.09 2.86 0.31
CA GLY A 417 -14.38 1.62 0.64
C GLY A 417 -15.28 0.51 1.18
N SER A 418 -16.48 0.80 1.67
CA SER A 418 -17.45 -0.21 2.14
C SER A 418 -18.30 -0.82 1.00
N GLY A 419 -19.01 -1.89 1.32
CA GLY A 419 -19.90 -2.59 0.39
C GLY A 419 -19.38 -3.95 -0.08
N LEU A 420 -19.98 -4.45 -1.15
CA LEU A 420 -19.63 -5.75 -1.74
C LEU A 420 -18.62 -5.53 -2.86
N VAL A 421 -17.45 -6.16 -2.73
CA VAL A 421 -16.42 -6.21 -3.76
C VAL A 421 -16.43 -7.58 -4.41
N GLN A 422 -16.61 -7.63 -5.73
CA GLN A 422 -16.49 -8.85 -6.52
C GLN A 422 -15.16 -8.83 -7.26
N LEU A 423 -14.27 -9.79 -6.93
CA LEU A 423 -13.01 -10.00 -7.65
C LEU A 423 -12.97 -11.42 -8.21
N TRP A 424 -12.92 -11.55 -9.53
CA TRP A 424 -12.79 -12.85 -10.19
C TRP A 424 -11.42 -12.99 -10.90
N HIS A 425 -10.49 -13.69 -10.24
CA HIS A 425 -9.09 -13.81 -10.65
C HIS A 425 -8.49 -15.17 -10.24
N LYS A 426 -7.36 -15.59 -10.84
CA LYS A 426 -6.56 -16.74 -10.39
C LYS A 426 -5.77 -16.40 -9.12
N ARG A 427 -5.94 -17.12 -8.02
CA ARG A 427 -5.42 -16.70 -6.69
C ARG A 427 -4.28 -17.59 -6.21
N ASP A 428 -3.57 -18.14 -7.17
CA ASP A 428 -2.53 -19.14 -6.99
C ASP A 428 -1.16 -18.52 -6.68
N ARG A 429 -0.99 -17.20 -6.82
CA ARG A 429 0.28 -16.50 -6.55
C ARG A 429 0.16 -15.58 -5.34
N GLN A 430 1.26 -15.43 -4.61
CA GLN A 430 1.34 -14.55 -3.43
C GLN A 430 1.08 -13.08 -3.75
N GLU A 431 1.52 -12.59 -4.91
CA GLU A 431 1.27 -11.22 -5.38
C GLU A 431 -0.23 -10.93 -5.53
N ASP A 432 -1.02 -11.93 -5.92
CA ASP A 432 -2.47 -11.80 -6.07
C ASP A 432 -3.13 -11.59 -4.69
N LEU A 433 -2.63 -12.26 -3.65
CA LEU A 433 -3.14 -12.12 -2.27
C LEU A 433 -2.80 -10.77 -1.65
N VAL A 434 -1.63 -10.20 -1.96
CA VAL A 434 -1.25 -8.85 -1.55
C VAL A 434 -2.18 -7.80 -2.15
N ALA A 435 -2.50 -7.92 -3.44
CA ALA A 435 -3.43 -7.01 -4.10
C ALA A 435 -4.88 -7.17 -3.58
N ILE A 436 -5.34 -8.40 -3.33
CA ILE A 436 -6.65 -8.65 -2.67
C ILE A 436 -6.68 -8.02 -1.28
N LYS A 437 -5.59 -8.11 -0.51
CA LYS A 437 -5.50 -7.46 0.81
C LYS A 437 -5.58 -5.94 0.70
N ALA A 438 -4.90 -5.33 -0.28
CA ALA A 438 -4.98 -3.90 -0.51
C ALA A 438 -6.44 -3.45 -0.77
N VAL A 439 -7.17 -4.21 -1.60
CA VAL A 439 -8.61 -4.01 -1.84
C VAL A 439 -9.43 -4.20 -0.57
N ALA A 440 -9.12 -5.24 0.20
CA ALA A 440 -9.78 -5.51 1.47
C ALA A 440 -9.60 -4.33 2.42
N GLU A 441 -8.41 -3.73 2.53
CA GLU A 441 -8.05 -2.63 3.44
C GLU A 441 -8.49 -1.23 2.97
N TYR A 442 -8.84 -1.06 1.68
CA TYR A 442 -9.16 0.25 1.10
C TYR A 442 -10.36 0.94 1.80
N GLY A 443 -10.16 2.08 2.48
CA GLY A 443 -11.24 2.80 3.19
C GLY A 443 -11.72 2.15 4.50
N LEU A 444 -10.94 1.26 5.12
CA LEU A 444 -11.23 0.76 6.48
C LEU A 444 -10.67 1.63 7.61
N ARG A 445 -9.88 2.65 7.26
CA ARG A 445 -9.23 3.58 8.17
C ARG A 445 -9.65 4.99 7.85
#